data_AF-A0A1Y3EPB0-F1
#
_entry.id   AF-A0A1Y3EPB0-F1
#
_cell.length_a   1.000
_cell.length_b   1.000
_cell.length_c   1.000
_cell.angle_alpha   90.00
_cell.angle_beta   90.00
_cell.angle_gamma   90.00
#
_symmetry.space_group_name_H-M   'P 1'
#
loop_
_entity.id
_entity.type
_entity.pdbx_description
1 polymer ?
#
loop_
_entity_poly.entity_id
_entity_poly.type
_entity_poly.pdbx_seq_one_letter_code
_entity_poly.pdbx_strand_id
1 'polypeptide(L)'
;MNLKNNSVGLPDAPTNVQCEFGPQDGTLLVTWQPVTTQPKPPSRAAIAGYLVYADGKKISEVDTPTGDHVLLKWADLSDDPPLFITVKATTREGAISADSNAVRLPKPEHKSPQTAKLIAVTVFENFIIINF
;
A
#
# COMPACT_ATOMS: atom_id res chain seq x y z
N MET A 1 20.62 16.23 -22.20
CA MET A 1 20.69 16.63 -20.78
C MET A 1 19.25 16.81 -20.31
N ASN A 2 18.71 15.87 -19.53
CA ASN A 2 17.33 15.97 -19.03
C ASN A 2 17.32 16.89 -17.80
N LEU A 3 16.91 18.14 -18.00
CA LEU A 3 16.69 19.10 -16.92
C LEU A 3 15.37 18.72 -16.22
N LYS A 4 15.46 17.93 -15.14
CA LYS A 4 14.33 17.77 -14.22
C LYS A 4 14.15 19.10 -13.49
N ASN A 5 13.05 19.79 -13.78
CA ASN A 5 12.60 20.98 -13.09
C ASN A 5 12.16 20.61 -11.65
N ASN A 6 13.11 20.35 -10.75
CA ASN A 6 12.79 20.30 -9.33
C ASN A 6 12.69 21.74 -8.83
N SER A 7 11.53 22.09 -8.30
CA SER A 7 11.35 23.21 -7.38
C SER A 7 12.53 23.25 -6.39
N VAL A 8 13.35 24.29 -6.50
CA VAL A 8 14.60 24.42 -5.75
C VAL A 8 14.30 24.27 -4.25
N GLY A 9 14.82 23.21 -3.63
CA GLY A 9 14.78 22.99 -2.18
C GLY A 9 13.83 21.89 -1.66
N LEU A 10 13.01 21.24 -2.49
CA LEU A 10 12.22 20.07 -2.07
C LEU A 10 12.95 18.75 -2.37
N PRO A 11 12.79 17.72 -1.52
CA PRO A 11 13.34 16.40 -1.80
C PRO A 11 12.64 15.76 -3.00
N ASP A 12 13.35 14.85 -3.69
CA ASP A 12 12.75 13.98 -4.69
C ASP A 12 11.68 13.06 -4.06
N ALA A 13 10.67 12.70 -4.84
CA ALA A 13 9.69 11.71 -4.42
C ALA A 13 10.29 10.28 -4.46
N PRO A 14 9.86 9.36 -3.58
CA PRO A 14 10.19 7.95 -3.70
C PRO A 14 9.60 7.36 -4.99
N THR A 15 10.19 6.27 -5.46
CA THR A 15 9.83 5.65 -6.74
C THR A 15 9.45 4.18 -6.57
N ASN A 16 8.92 3.55 -7.63
CA ASN A 16 8.48 2.16 -7.62
C ASN A 16 7.55 1.85 -6.43
N VAL A 17 6.58 2.73 -6.18
CA VAL A 17 5.56 2.45 -5.16
C VAL A 17 4.72 1.29 -5.64
N GLN A 18 4.45 0.33 -4.76
CA GLN A 18 3.60 -0.84 -5.00
C GLN A 18 2.71 -1.09 -3.78
N CYS A 19 1.59 -1.76 -4.01
CA CYS A 19 0.65 -2.16 -2.96
C CYS A 19 0.19 -3.59 -3.21
N GLU A 20 0.36 -4.45 -2.21
CA GLU A 20 -0.05 -5.85 -2.26
C GLU A 20 -0.70 -6.28 -0.95
N PHE A 21 -1.43 -7.40 -0.96
CA PHE A 21 -1.95 -7.97 0.28
C PHE A 21 -0.80 -8.29 1.22
N GLY A 22 -0.93 -7.88 2.47
CA GLY A 22 0.07 -8.17 3.47
C GLY A 22 0.09 -9.65 3.87
N PRO A 23 1.10 -10.08 4.63
CA PRO A 23 1.27 -11.49 5.03
C PRO A 23 0.19 -11.98 6.01
N GLN A 24 -0.62 -11.09 6.58
CA GLN A 24 -1.71 -11.40 7.51
C GLN A 24 -3.04 -10.95 6.92
N ASP A 25 -4.11 -11.71 7.20
CA ASP A 25 -5.46 -11.31 6.85
C ASP A 25 -5.77 -9.91 7.41
N GLY A 26 -6.42 -9.08 6.61
CA GLY A 26 -6.72 -7.72 7.03
C GLY A 26 -5.52 -6.76 6.99
N THR A 27 -4.39 -7.13 6.36
CA THR A 27 -3.25 -6.23 6.15
C THR A 27 -2.94 -5.93 4.68
N LEU A 28 -2.31 -4.79 4.45
CA LEU A 28 -1.83 -4.30 3.16
C LEU A 28 -0.36 -3.92 3.31
N LEU A 29 0.50 -4.45 2.43
CA LEU A 29 1.90 -4.06 2.35
C LEU A 29 2.07 -2.99 1.27
N VAL A 30 2.64 -1.85 1.66
CA VAL A 30 3.05 -0.79 0.73
C VAL A 30 4.56 -0.79 0.69
N THR A 31 5.15 -0.88 -0.50
CA THR A 31 6.61 -0.85 -0.71
C THR A 31 7.00 0.28 -1.65
N TRP A 32 8.23 0.76 -1.54
CA TRP A 32 8.82 1.78 -2.41
C TRP A 32 10.34 1.67 -2.45
N GLN A 33 10.94 2.32 -3.42
CA GLN A 33 12.39 2.54 -3.48
C GLN A 33 12.75 3.84 -2.73
N PRO A 34 13.59 3.77 -1.68
CA PRO A 34 14.09 4.93 -0.95
C PRO A 34 14.80 5.95 -1.84
N VAL A 35 14.72 7.22 -1.46
CA VAL A 35 15.38 8.31 -2.17
C VAL A 35 16.88 8.30 -1.84
N THR A 36 17.71 8.09 -2.87
CA THR A 36 19.18 8.00 -2.74
C THR A 36 19.92 9.18 -3.35
N THR A 37 19.21 10.07 -4.03
CA THR A 37 19.75 11.26 -4.72
C THR A 37 20.01 12.44 -3.80
N GLN A 38 19.48 12.40 -2.57
CA GLN A 38 19.59 13.47 -1.59
C GLN A 38 20.88 13.33 -0.74
N PRO A 39 21.44 14.45 -0.25
CA PRO A 39 22.63 14.40 0.59
C PRO A 39 22.36 13.67 1.91
N LYS A 40 23.41 13.08 2.49
CA LYS A 40 23.34 12.41 3.79
C LYS A 40 23.40 13.41 4.96
N PRO A 41 23.01 13.01 6.18
CA PRO A 41 23.25 13.82 7.39
C PRO A 41 24.73 14.24 7.48
N PRO A 42 25.04 15.46 7.97
CA PRO A 42 24.16 16.38 8.69
C PRO A 42 23.40 17.40 7.81
N SER A 43 23.32 17.19 6.49
CA SER A 43 22.60 18.11 5.59
C SER A 43 21.12 18.26 6.00
N ARG A 44 20.60 19.49 5.93
CA ARG A 44 19.16 19.76 6.14
C ARG A 44 18.28 19.21 5.02
N ALA A 45 18.86 18.97 3.85
CA ALA A 45 18.19 18.31 2.74
C ALA A 45 18.23 16.77 2.85
N ALA A 46 18.81 16.22 3.92
CA ALA A 46 18.79 14.77 4.13
C ALA A 46 17.36 14.28 4.39
N ILE A 47 17.01 13.19 3.73
CA ILE A 47 15.76 12.47 4.02
C ILE A 47 15.80 12.02 5.48
N ALA A 48 14.70 12.28 6.18
CA ALA A 48 14.46 11.81 7.53
C ALA A 48 13.51 10.61 7.53
N GLY A 49 12.58 10.56 6.58
CA GLY A 49 11.58 9.50 6.51
C GLY A 49 10.63 9.65 5.35
N TYR A 50 9.52 8.91 5.43
CA TYR A 50 8.49 8.81 4.39
C TYR A 50 7.10 8.96 4.98
N LEU A 51 6.22 9.62 4.23
CA LEU A 51 4.83 9.87 4.57
C LEU A 51 3.94 9.09 3.60
N VAL A 52 3.04 8.28 4.12
CA VAL A 52 2.12 7.47 3.30
C VAL A 52 0.74 8.10 3.32
N TYR A 53 0.19 8.31 2.12
CA TYR A 53 -1.10 8.94 1.91
C TYR A 53 -2.05 7.99 1.20
N ALA A 54 -3.32 8.05 1.57
CA ALA A 54 -4.43 7.41 0.90
C ALA A 54 -5.43 8.49 0.46
N ASP A 55 -5.70 8.59 -0.85
CA ASP A 55 -6.55 9.62 -1.46
C ASP A 55 -6.29 11.04 -0.93
N GLY A 56 -5.01 11.38 -0.71
CA GLY A 56 -4.58 12.70 -0.23
C GLY A 56 -4.61 12.89 1.28
N LYS A 57 -5.05 11.90 2.07
CA LYS A 57 -4.98 11.91 3.54
C LYS A 57 -3.76 11.14 4.05
N LYS A 58 -2.95 11.74 4.93
CA LYS A 58 -1.84 11.03 5.59
C LYS A 58 -2.40 9.92 6.48
N ILE A 59 -1.92 8.70 6.30
CA ILE A 59 -2.35 7.52 7.05
C ILE A 59 -1.22 6.86 7.83
N SER A 60 0.03 7.08 7.43
CA SER A 60 1.19 6.53 8.13
C SER A 60 2.46 7.34 7.88
N GLU A 61 3.48 7.06 8.67
CA GLU A 61 4.81 7.68 8.61
C GLU A 61 5.88 6.66 8.98
N VAL A 62 7.00 6.70 8.27
CA VAL A 62 8.17 5.86 8.49
C VAL A 62 9.38 6.75 8.73
N ASP A 63 9.80 6.87 10.00
CA ASP A 63 10.85 7.77 10.47
C ASP A 63 12.27 7.19 10.28
N THR A 64 12.56 6.67 9.10
CA THR A 64 13.90 6.23 8.75
C THR A 64 14.24 6.55 7.28
N PRO A 65 15.43 7.10 6.99
CA PRO A 65 15.81 7.48 5.62
C PRO A 65 15.84 6.30 4.64
N THR A 66 16.09 5.10 5.16
CA THR A 66 16.19 3.85 4.38
C THR A 66 14.93 3.00 4.46
N GLY A 67 13.87 3.47 5.13
CA GLY A 67 12.59 2.77 5.15
C GLY A 67 12.07 2.62 3.73
N ASP A 68 11.69 1.41 3.38
CA ASP A 68 11.27 1.00 2.04
C ASP A 68 9.88 0.35 2.03
N HIS A 69 9.24 0.21 3.18
CA HIS A 69 7.91 -0.36 3.29
C HIS A 69 7.16 0.07 4.54
N VAL A 70 5.84 -0.13 4.52
CA VAL A 70 4.97 -0.09 5.70
C VAL A 70 3.88 -1.15 5.59
N LEU A 71 3.52 -1.76 6.72
CA LEU A 71 2.38 -2.66 6.83
C LEU A 71 1.19 -1.89 7.44
N LEU A 72 0.09 -1.81 6.70
CA LEU A 72 -1.13 -1.13 7.09
C LEU A 72 -2.22 -2.16 7.40
N LYS A 73 -3.20 -1.81 8.25
CA LYS A 73 -4.43 -2.59 8.40
C LYS A 73 -5.51 -1.99 7.53
N TRP A 74 -6.30 -2.82 6.86
CA TRP A 74 -7.45 -2.36 6.08
C TRP A 74 -8.46 -1.59 6.94
N ALA A 75 -8.60 -1.95 8.21
CA ALA A 75 -9.47 -1.26 9.17
C ALA A 75 -9.03 0.17 9.52
N ASP A 76 -7.76 0.52 9.27
CA ASP A 76 -7.24 1.87 9.50
C ASP A 76 -7.43 2.76 8.25
N LEU A 77 -7.81 2.15 7.12
CA LEU A 77 -8.22 2.85 5.90
C LEU A 77 -9.71 3.22 6.04
N SER A 78 -10.11 4.35 5.48
CA SER A 78 -11.45 4.94 5.64
C SER A 78 -12.60 3.95 5.36
N ASP A 79 -13.81 4.27 5.85
CA ASP A 79 -15.04 3.47 5.64
C ASP A 79 -15.36 3.19 4.15
N ASP A 80 -14.82 4.03 3.24
CA ASP A 80 -14.78 3.78 1.80
C ASP A 80 -13.31 3.49 1.43
N PRO A 81 -12.98 2.27 0.94
CA PRO A 81 -11.60 1.88 0.70
C PRO A 81 -10.95 2.85 -0.29
N PRO A 82 -9.80 3.46 0.08
CA PRO A 82 -9.20 4.48 -0.74
C PRO A 82 -8.79 3.91 -2.09
N LEU A 83 -8.95 4.70 -3.14
CA LEU A 83 -8.68 4.23 -4.50
C LEU A 83 -7.18 4.20 -4.78
N PHE A 84 -6.39 5.05 -4.13
CA PHE A 84 -4.97 5.19 -4.41
C PHE A 84 -4.09 5.44 -3.18
N ILE A 85 -2.89 4.88 -3.20
CA ILE A 85 -1.79 5.18 -2.29
C ILE A 85 -0.73 6.02 -3.01
N THR A 86 -0.20 7.03 -2.31
CA THR A 86 1.02 7.75 -2.67
C THR A 86 1.98 7.79 -1.47
N VAL A 87 3.27 7.94 -1.75
CA VAL A 87 4.31 8.10 -0.74
C VAL A 87 5.08 9.40 -1.04
N LYS A 88 5.38 10.17 0.00
CA LYS A 88 6.22 11.37 -0.07
C LYS A 88 7.46 11.18 0.80
N ALA A 89 8.59 11.73 0.39
CA ALA A 89 9.76 11.83 1.25
C ALA A 89 9.69 13.11 2.09
N THR A 90 10.21 13.07 3.31
CA THR A 90 10.32 14.23 4.20
C THR A 90 11.73 14.41 4.74
N THR A 91 12.13 15.65 4.95
CA THR A 91 13.38 16.03 5.61
C THR A 91 13.13 16.36 7.09
N ARG A 92 14.20 16.44 7.89
CA ARG A 92 14.08 16.79 9.32
C ARG A 92 13.50 18.18 9.58
N GLU A 93 13.70 19.11 8.65
CA GLU A 93 13.16 20.48 8.72
C GLU A 93 11.73 20.58 8.19
N GLY A 94 11.12 19.45 7.79
CA GLY A 94 9.72 19.39 7.35
C GLY A 94 9.50 19.73 5.87
N ALA A 95 10.54 19.83 5.04
CA ALA A 95 10.36 19.88 3.59
C ALA A 95 9.85 18.53 3.08
N ILE A 96 8.78 18.55 2.29
CA ILE A 96 8.07 17.36 1.79
C ILE A 96 8.13 17.33 0.25
N SER A 97 8.37 16.16 -0.33
CA SER A 97 8.40 15.97 -1.78
C SER A 97 7.02 16.13 -2.44
N ALA A 98 7.00 16.17 -3.78
CA ALA A 98 5.79 15.84 -4.53
C ALA A 98 5.32 14.40 -4.24
N ASP A 99 4.09 14.07 -4.66
CA ASP A 99 3.61 12.68 -4.62
C ASP A 99 4.46 11.77 -5.52
N SER A 100 4.65 10.53 -5.09
CA SER A 100 5.10 9.44 -5.95
C SER A 100 4.09 9.14 -7.07
N ASN A 101 4.36 8.11 -7.89
CA ASN A 101 3.30 7.48 -8.66
C ASN A 101 2.17 7.01 -7.73
N ALA A 102 0.91 7.25 -8.14
CA ALA A 102 -0.26 6.74 -7.44
C ALA A 102 -0.47 5.27 -7.78
N VAL A 103 -0.69 4.44 -6.76
CA VAL A 103 -0.92 3.01 -6.90
C VAL A 103 -2.33 2.67 -6.46
N ARG A 104 -3.07 1.96 -7.30
CA ARG A 104 -4.40 1.47 -6.91
C ARG A 104 -4.28 0.37 -5.87
N LEU A 105 -5.17 0.39 -4.89
CA LEU A 105 -5.27 -0.72 -3.95
C LEU A 105 -5.69 -2.01 -4.65
N PRO A 106 -5.14 -3.18 -4.24
CA PRO A 106 -5.60 -4.46 -4.71
C PRO A 106 -7.07 -4.65 -4.29
N LYS A 107 -7.91 -5.07 -5.23
CA LYS A 107 -9.30 -5.42 -4.91
C LYS A 107 -9.29 -6.78 -4.21
N PRO A 108 -10.00 -6.93 -3.07
CA PRO A 108 -10.28 -8.26 -2.54
C PRO A 108 -10.92 -9.07 -3.66
N GLU A 109 -10.34 -10.22 -4.01
CA GLU A 109 -11.00 -11.13 -4.94
C GLU A 109 -12.33 -11.52 -4.30
N HIS A 110 -13.44 -11.11 -4.91
CA HIS A 110 -14.72 -11.75 -4.65
C HIS A 110 -14.57 -13.20 -5.12
N LYS A 111 -14.21 -14.11 -4.21
CA LYS A 111 -14.63 -15.50 -4.38
C LYS A 111 -16.15 -15.42 -4.44
N SER A 112 -16.70 -15.54 -5.64
CA SER A 112 -18.12 -15.84 -5.78
C SER A 112 -18.40 -17.00 -4.84
N PRO A 113 -19.50 -16.98 -4.07
CA PRO A 113 -19.86 -18.15 -3.29
C PRO A 113 -19.93 -19.30 -4.28
N GLN A 114 -18.96 -20.21 -4.21
CA GLN A 114 -19.10 -21.51 -4.86
C GLN A 114 -20.41 -22.04 -4.33
N THR A 115 -21.42 -22.13 -5.19
CA THR A 115 -22.66 -22.82 -4.86
C THR A 115 -22.22 -24.21 -4.42
N ALA A 116 -22.21 -24.45 -3.10
CA ALA A 116 -22.07 -25.78 -2.58
C ALA A 116 -23.21 -26.56 -3.24
N LYS A 117 -22.87 -27.52 -4.11
CA LYS A 117 -23.88 -28.44 -4.64
C LYS A 117 -24.49 -29.10 -3.41
N LEU A 118 -25.72 -28.74 -3.07
CA LEU A 118 -26.48 -29.45 -2.06
C LEU A 118 -26.64 -30.87 -2.61
N ILE A 119 -25.92 -31.85 -2.06
CA ILE A 119 -26.21 -33.25 -2.33
C ILE A 119 -27.55 -33.52 -1.66
N ALA A 120 -28.60 -33.63 -2.46
CA ALA A 120 -29.89 -34.10 -1.96
C ALA A 120 -29.71 -35.58 -1.57
N VAL A 121 -29.63 -35.85 -0.27
CA VAL A 121 -29.71 -37.22 0.25
C VAL A 121 -31.18 -37.57 0.38
N THR A 122 -31.70 -38.40 -0.52
CA THR A 122 -33.03 -38.98 -0.37
C THR A 122 -32.90 -40.35 0.27
N VAL A 123 -33.52 -40.54 1.43
CA VAL A 123 -33.53 -41.83 2.14
C VAL A 123 -34.77 -42.60 1.70
N PHE A 124 -34.58 -43.76 1.07
CA PHE A 124 -35.63 -44.75 0.85
C PHE A 124 -35.21 -46.06 1.51
N GLU A 125 -36.10 -46.58 2.37
CA GLU A 125 -36.09 -47.92 2.97
C GLU A 125 -34.73 -48.66 2.93
N ASN A 126 -33.85 -48.28 3.85
CA ASN A 126 -32.57 -48.92 4.16
C ASN A 126 -31.45 -48.86 3.11
N PHE A 127 -31.52 -48.00 2.09
CA PHE A 127 -30.38 -47.72 1.20
C PHE A 127 -30.08 -46.22 1.06
N ILE A 128 -28.78 -45.86 1.10
CA ILE A 128 -28.30 -44.49 0.82
C ILE A 128 -27.85 -44.44 -0.64
N ILE A 129 -28.50 -43.62 -1.47
CA ILE A 129 -28.06 -43.34 -2.85
C ILE A 129 -27.46 -41.94 -2.91
N ILE A 130 -26.20 -41.84 -3.32
CA ILE A 130 -25.51 -40.57 -3.61
C ILE A 130 -25.66 -40.32 -5.11
N ASN A 131 -26.41 -39.29 -5.50
CA ASN A 131 -26.47 -38.84 -6.90
C ASN A 131 -25.34 -37.82 -7.16
N PHE A 132 -24.55 -38.05 -8.22
CA PHE A 132 -23.43 -37.19 -8.65
C PHE A 132 -23.88 -36.08 -9.61
#